data_AF-A0A442BG84-F1
#
_entry.id   AF-A0A442BG84-F1
#
_cell.length_a   1.000
_cell.length_b   1.000
_cell.length_c   1.000
_cell.angle_alpha   90.00
_cell.angle_beta   90.00
_cell.angle_gamma   90.00
#
_symmetry.space_group_name_H-M   'P 1'
#
loop_
_entity.id
_entity.type
_entity.pdbx_description
1 polymer ?
#
loop_
_entity_poly.entity_id
_entity_poly.type
_entity_poly.pdbx_seq_one_letter_code
_entity_poly.pdbx_strand_id
1 'polypeptide(L)'
;MNDLLQNSTMMSLGFDYLGPNQTKRMVLRPRSLFDLMCAEVALAADVDAALTSCENCSKLFYTGHLTGRRSTARYCSDRCRAAANRRLSGGGR
;
A
#
# COMPACT_ATOMS: atom_id res chain seq x y z
N MET A 1 -17.79 -3.62 -4.22
CA MET A 1 -16.32 -3.64 -4.48
C MET A 1 -15.98 -4.57 -5.63
N ASN A 2 -16.54 -5.78 -5.68
CA ASN A 2 -16.38 -6.71 -6.81
C ASN A 2 -16.78 -6.12 -8.17
N ASP A 3 -17.92 -5.43 -8.29
CA ASP A 3 -18.39 -4.90 -9.59
C ASP A 3 -17.50 -3.78 -10.16
N LEU A 4 -16.87 -2.99 -9.29
CA LEU A 4 -15.92 -1.94 -9.69
C LEU A 4 -14.62 -2.56 -10.24
N LEU A 5 -14.14 -3.63 -9.63
CA LEU A 5 -12.93 -4.31 -10.08
C LEU A 5 -13.16 -5.14 -11.34
N GLN A 6 -14.34 -5.77 -11.48
CA GLN A 6 -14.69 -6.57 -12.65
C GLN A 6 -14.78 -5.75 -13.95
N ASN A 7 -15.25 -4.50 -13.88
CA ASN A 7 -15.42 -3.65 -15.06
C ASN A 7 -14.20 -2.75 -15.37
N SER A 8 -13.28 -2.55 -14.41
CA SER A 8 -12.25 -1.50 -14.49
C SER A 8 -10.81 -2.02 -14.58
N THR A 9 -10.57 -3.32 -14.46
CA THR A 9 -9.21 -3.90 -14.46
C THR A 9 -8.86 -4.57 -15.79
N MET A 10 -9.12 -3.91 -16.91
CA MET A 10 -8.57 -4.38 -18.20
C MET A 10 -7.09 -3.97 -18.27
N MET A 11 -6.25 -4.84 -17.74
CA MET A 11 -4.80 -4.80 -17.91
C MET A 11 -4.41 -5.70 -19.08
N SER A 12 -3.42 -5.28 -19.88
CA SER A 12 -2.85 -6.11 -20.93
C SER A 12 -1.57 -6.78 -20.48
N LEU A 13 -1.42 -8.06 -20.81
CA LEU A 13 -0.16 -8.76 -20.64
C LEU A 13 0.80 -8.29 -21.74
N GLY A 14 2.05 -8.00 -21.37
CA GLY A 14 3.09 -7.67 -22.32
C GLY A 14 4.45 -8.17 -21.87
N PHE A 15 5.42 -8.08 -22.76
CA PHE A 15 6.83 -8.29 -22.41
C PHE A 15 7.55 -6.95 -22.39
N ASP A 16 8.43 -6.80 -21.40
CA ASP A 16 9.41 -5.74 -21.33
C ASP A 16 10.79 -6.37 -21.52
N TYR A 17 11.43 -6.00 -22.62
CA TYR A 17 12.74 -6.49 -23.03
C TYR A 17 13.88 -5.61 -22.53
N LEU A 18 13.56 -4.46 -21.93
CA LEU A 18 14.51 -3.47 -21.41
C LEU A 18 14.46 -3.42 -19.87
N GLY A 19 14.08 -4.52 -19.24
CA GLY A 19 14.11 -4.65 -17.79
C GLY A 19 15.53 -4.44 -17.22
N PRO A 20 15.67 -4.30 -15.88
CA PRO A 20 16.97 -4.21 -15.22
C PRO A 20 17.88 -5.36 -15.68
N ASN A 21 19.14 -5.06 -16.03
CA ASN A 21 20.11 -6.01 -16.56
C ASN A 21 19.71 -6.68 -17.89
N GLN A 22 18.91 -6.02 -18.74
CA GLN A 22 18.41 -6.57 -20.02
C GLN A 22 17.62 -7.88 -19.87
N THR A 23 17.03 -8.08 -18.69
CA THR A 23 16.22 -9.27 -18.45
C THR A 23 14.84 -9.11 -19.10
N LYS A 24 14.43 -10.15 -19.84
CA LYS A 24 13.08 -10.23 -20.41
C LYS A 24 12.10 -10.51 -19.27
N ARG A 25 11.15 -9.62 -19.03
CA ARG A 25 10.13 -9.78 -17.99
C ARG A 25 8.74 -9.68 -18.58
N MET A 26 7.83 -10.49 -18.05
CA MET A 26 6.41 -10.34 -18.28
C MET A 26 5.89 -9.20 -17.39
N VAL A 27 5.10 -8.31 -17.97
CA VAL A 27 4.54 -7.14 -17.28
C VAL A 27 3.04 -7.06 -17.53
N LEU A 28 2.30 -6.60 -16.52
CA LEU A 28 0.92 -6.15 -16.67
C LEU A 28 0.93 -4.65 -16.93
N ARG A 29 0.33 -4.23 -18.06
CA ARG A 29 0.22 -2.82 -18.42
C ARG A 29 -1.22 -2.34 -18.20
N PRO A 30 -1.44 -1.39 -17.27
CA PRO A 30 -2.73 -0.72 -17.17
C PRO A 30 -2.92 0.20 -18.38
N ARG A 31 -4.17 0.39 -18.82
CA ARG A 31 -4.48 1.29 -19.95
C ARG A 31 -4.66 2.74 -19.51
N SER A 32 -4.91 2.95 -18.22
CA SER A 32 -5.10 4.26 -17.62
C SER A 32 -4.54 4.30 -16.19
N LEU A 33 -4.35 5.50 -15.65
CA LEU A 33 -4.03 5.67 -14.22
C LEU A 33 -5.15 5.14 -13.32
N PHE A 34 -6.40 5.20 -13.78
CA PHE A 34 -7.54 4.68 -13.03
C PHE A 34 -7.48 3.16 -12.90
N ASP A 35 -7.15 2.45 -13.99
CA ASP A 35 -6.97 0.99 -14.00
C ASP A 35 -5.84 0.59 -13.04
N LEU A 36 -4.75 1.37 -13.00
CA LEU A 36 -3.64 1.15 -12.07
C LEU A 36 -4.09 1.30 -10.61
N MET A 37 -4.81 2.37 -10.27
CA MET A 37 -5.32 2.57 -8.90
C MET A 37 -6.28 1.45 -8.48
N CYS A 38 -7.16 1.00 -9.39
CA CYS A 38 -8.04 -0.13 -9.13
C CYS A 38 -7.26 -1.42 -8.86
N ALA A 39 -6.19 -1.66 -9.63
CA ALA A 39 -5.31 -2.81 -9.43
C ALA A 39 -4.61 -2.76 -8.07
N GLU A 40 -4.10 -1.60 -7.65
CA GLU A 40 -3.47 -1.44 -6.33
C GLU A 40 -4.44 -1.76 -5.18
N VAL A 41 -5.69 -1.29 -5.30
CA VAL A 41 -6.74 -1.57 -4.32
C VAL A 41 -7.12 -3.06 -4.31
N ALA A 42 -7.22 -3.68 -5.48
CA ALA A 42 -7.49 -5.11 -5.61
C ALA A 42 -6.39 -5.96 -4.94
N LEU A 43 -5.12 -5.63 -5.20
CA LEU A 43 -3.97 -6.31 -4.61
C LEU A 43 -3.93 -6.14 -3.09
N ALA A 44 -4.29 -4.96 -2.57
CA ALA A 44 -4.41 -4.74 -1.13
C ALA A 44 -5.54 -5.58 -0.51
N ALA A 45 -6.67 -5.70 -1.20
CA ALA A 45 -7.79 -6.52 -0.75
C ALA A 45 -7.48 -8.03 -0.77
N ASP A 46 -6.75 -8.50 -1.79
CA ASP A 46 -6.39 -9.93 -1.96
C ASP A 46 -5.50 -10.45 -0.82
N VAL A 47 -4.71 -9.58 -0.20
CA VAL A 47 -3.80 -9.92 0.90
C VAL A 47 -4.35 -9.56 2.28
N ASP A 48 -5.65 -9.24 2.35
CA ASP A 48 -6.33 -8.76 3.55
C ASP A 48 -5.61 -7.58 4.23
N ALA A 49 -5.04 -6.67 3.44
CA ALA A 49 -4.43 -5.47 3.97
C ALA A 49 -5.52 -4.54 4.54
N ALA A 50 -5.32 -4.09 5.77
CA ALA A 50 -6.21 -3.16 6.45
C ALA A 50 -5.69 -1.73 6.38
N LEU A 51 -6.58 -0.80 6.04
CA LEU A 51 -6.31 0.64 6.10
C LEU A 51 -6.55 1.15 7.53
N THR A 52 -5.57 1.80 8.12
CA THR A 52 -5.63 2.36 9.48
C THR A 52 -5.07 3.78 9.53
N SER A 53 -5.45 4.55 10.54
CA SER A 53 -5.00 5.92 10.77
C SER A 53 -3.89 5.99 11.80
N CYS A 54 -2.85 6.80 11.53
CA CYS A 54 -1.75 7.02 12.47
C CYS A 54 -2.21 7.75 13.74
N GLU A 55 -1.92 7.18 14.92
CA GLU A 55 -2.28 7.80 16.21
C GLU A 55 -1.58 9.15 16.48
N ASN A 56 -0.51 9.49 15.75
CA ASN A 56 0.23 10.74 15.95
C ASN A 56 -0.12 11.86 14.95
N CYS A 57 -0.42 11.52 13.70
CA CYS A 57 -0.62 12.50 12.61
C CYS A 57 -1.88 12.25 11.77
N SER A 58 -2.70 11.27 12.13
CA SER A 58 -3.94 10.88 11.45
C SER A 58 -3.79 10.43 9.98
N LYS A 59 -2.56 10.36 9.45
CA LYS A 59 -2.29 9.87 8.10
C LYS A 59 -2.71 8.41 7.97
N LEU A 60 -3.45 8.09 6.91
CA LEU A 60 -3.84 6.72 6.57
C LEU A 60 -2.63 5.91 6.08
N PHE A 61 -2.57 4.65 6.47
CA PHE A 61 -1.55 3.69 6.03
C PHE A 61 -2.07 2.26 6.07
N TYR A 62 -1.47 1.40 5.25
CA TYR A 62 -1.80 -0.02 5.20
C TYR A 62 -1.07 -0.82 6.29
N THR A 63 -1.74 -1.86 6.79
CA THR A 63 -1.22 -2.87 7.72
C THR A 63 -1.66 -4.25 7.27
N GLY A 64 -0.95 -5.29 7.69
CA GLY A 64 -1.29 -6.66 7.30
C GLY A 64 -0.26 -7.28 6.36
N HIS A 65 -0.58 -8.44 5.80
CA HIS A 65 0.36 -9.24 5.02
C HIS A 65 0.87 -8.49 3.79
N LEU A 66 2.14 -8.69 3.42
CA LEU A 66 2.82 -8.04 2.28
C LEU A 66 2.86 -6.50 2.28
N THR A 67 2.39 -5.81 3.33
CA THR A 67 2.52 -4.35 3.48
C THR A 67 3.85 -3.91 4.11
N GLY A 68 4.68 -4.86 4.53
CA GLY A 68 5.90 -4.61 5.31
C GLY A 68 5.62 -4.14 6.75
N ARG A 69 4.36 -4.18 7.21
CA ARG A 69 3.94 -3.70 8.53
C ARG A 69 3.12 -4.75 9.27
N ARG A 70 3.34 -4.82 10.59
CA ARG A 70 2.53 -5.66 11.49
C ARG A 70 1.07 -5.21 11.45
N SER A 71 0.14 -6.15 11.55
CA SER A 71 -1.30 -5.87 11.64
C SER A 71 -1.66 -4.97 12.83
N THR A 72 -0.85 -4.98 13.89
CA THR A 72 -1.01 -4.16 15.10
C THR A 72 -0.25 -2.83 15.06
N ALA A 73 0.26 -2.41 13.90
CA ALA A 73 1.00 -1.16 13.80
C ALA A 73 0.09 0.07 14.01
N ARG A 74 0.49 0.94 14.94
CA ARG A 74 -0.26 2.16 15.35
C ARG A 74 0.19 3.45 14.66
N TYR A 75 1.41 3.44 14.09
CA TYR A 75 2.06 4.62 13.56
C TYR A 75 2.48 4.43 12.10
N CYS A 76 2.31 5.47 11.28
CA CYS A 76 2.63 5.40 9.87
C CYS A 76 4.14 5.36 9.57
N SER A 77 4.99 5.66 10.54
CA SER A 77 6.45 5.64 10.43
C SER A 77 7.13 5.64 11.80
N ASP A 78 8.41 5.25 11.85
CA ASP A 78 9.22 5.31 13.07
C ASP A 78 9.34 6.74 13.63
N ARG A 79 9.36 7.75 12.76
CA ARG A 79 9.32 9.17 13.16
C ARG A 79 8.07 9.49 13.97
N CYS A 80 6.90 9.01 13.57
CA CYS A 80 5.65 9.22 14.29
C CYS A 80 5.63 8.45 15.61
N ARG A 81 6.14 7.21 15.64
CA ARG A 81 6.29 6.43 16.88
C ARG A 81 7.17 7.16 17.90
N ALA A 82 8.35 7.64 17.48
CA ALA A 82 9.27 8.36 18.36
C ALA A 82 8.71 9.72 18.82
N ALA A 83 7.93 10.41 17.99
CA ALA A 83 7.25 11.65 18.38
C ALA A 83 6.17 11.41 19.44
N ALA A 84 5.33 10.38 19.25
CA ALA A 84 4.31 10.00 20.23
C ALA A 84 4.93 9.60 21.57
N ASN A 85 5.98 8.77 21.56
CA ASN A 85 6.69 8.37 22.78
C ASN A 85 7.27 9.59 23.52
N ARG A 86 7.87 10.55 22.80
CA ARG A 86 8.39 11.78 23.42
C ARG A 86 7.30 12.64 24.06
N ARG A 87 6.11 12.74 23.44
CA ARG A 87 4.95 13.44 24.03
C ARG A 87 4.50 12.78 25.33
N LEU A 88 4.43 11.44 25.34
CA LEU A 88 4.03 10.68 26.53
C LEU A 88 5.06 10.81 27.66
N SER A 89 6.36 10.70 27.35
CA SER A 89 7.42 10.84 28.36
C SER A 89 7.63 12.28 28.85
N GLY A 90 7.30 13.29 28.04
CA GLY A 90 7.42 14.71 28.38
C GLY A 90 6.20 15.31 29.09
N GLY A 91 5.08 14.58 29.16
CA GLY A 91 3.83 15.00 29.82
C GLY A 91 3.77 14.71 31.33
N GLY A 92 4.84 14.16 31.92
CA GLY A 92 4.98 14.01 33.36
C GLY A 92 5.59 15.26 33.99
N ARG A 93 4.81 16.33 34.12
CA ARG A 93 5.00 17.40 35.10
C ARG A 93 3.65 17.76 35.70
#